data_AF-A0A915PVQ9-F1
#
_entry.id   AF-A0A915PVQ9-F1
#
_cell.length_a   1.000
_cell.length_b   1.000
_cell.length_c   1.000
_cell.angle_alpha   90.00
_cell.angle_beta   90.00
_cell.angle_gamma   90.00
#
_symmetry.space_group_name_H-M   'P 1'
#
loop_
_entity.id
_entity.type
_entity.pdbx_description
1 polymer ?
#
loop_
_entity_poly.entity_id
_entity_poly.type
_entity_poly.pdbx_seq_one_letter_code
_entity_poly.pdbx_strand_id
1 'polypeptide(L)'
;MYLKFYLDESGNRIYTLKVRVVEFENIVLPIHVVTLNLSEATDPQGRQTQSAHPARFSPEDKNSKYRIIIKKRFGILPTMQPKPVY
;
A
#
# COMPACT_ATOMS: atom_id res chain seq x y z
N MET A 1 4.51 5.31 7.35
CA MET A 1 5.01 3.93 7.44
C MET A 1 6.10 3.76 6.38
N TYR A 2 7.32 3.42 6.80
CA TYR A 2 8.47 3.36 5.87
C TYR A 2 8.66 1.98 5.26
N LEU A 3 8.31 0.92 5.97
CA LEU A 3 8.44 -0.43 5.45
C LEU A 3 7.34 -0.73 4.42
N LYS A 4 7.78 -1.17 3.25
CA LYS A 4 6.94 -1.53 2.12
C LYS A 4 7.27 -2.95 1.65
N PHE A 5 6.38 -3.55 0.86
CA PHE A 5 6.62 -4.85 0.25
C PHE A 5 5.98 -4.96 -1.13
N TYR A 6 6.45 -5.95 -1.88
CA TYR A 6 5.82 -6.44 -3.09
C TYR A 6 5.79 -7.95 -3.15
N LEU A 7 5.04 -8.48 -4.11
CA LEU A 7 4.89 -9.91 -4.33
C LEU A 7 5.76 -10.36 -5.51
N ASP A 8 6.59 -11.36 -5.25
CA ASP A 8 7.28 -12.11 -6.30
C ASP A 8 6.31 -13.00 -7.09
N GLU A 9 6.80 -13.68 -8.12
CA GLU A 9 5.99 -14.60 -8.93
C GLU A 9 5.49 -15.82 -8.13
N SER A 10 6.17 -16.15 -7.02
CA SER A 10 5.80 -17.23 -6.10
C SER A 10 4.78 -16.79 -5.04
N GLY A 11 4.43 -15.51 -4.97
CA GLY A 11 3.54 -14.92 -3.96
C GLY A 11 4.20 -14.61 -2.61
N ASN A 12 5.52 -14.69 -2.50
CA ASN A 12 6.26 -14.30 -1.30
C ASN A 12 6.42 -12.78 -1.23
N ARG A 13 6.49 -12.26 0.00
CA ARG A 13 6.68 -10.82 0.24
C ARG A 13 8.16 -10.48 0.20
N ILE A 14 8.57 -9.62 -0.74
CA ILE A 14 9.90 -9.00 -0.75
C ILE A 14 9.78 -7.60 -0.17
N TYR A 15 10.56 -7.33 0.87
CA TYR A 15 10.51 -6.08 1.61
C TYR A 15 11.43 -5.02 1.02
N THR A 16 10.98 -3.77 1.07
CA THR A 16 11.75 -2.59 0.65
C THR A 16 11.42 -1.41 1.57
N LEU A 17 12.28 -0.40 1.57
CA LEU A 17 12.09 0.82 2.35
C LEU A 17 11.58 1.94 1.45
N LYS A 18 10.62 2.72 1.94
CA LYS A 18 10.22 3.98 1.32
C LYS A 18 11.39 4.95 1.44
N VAL A 19 12.17 5.08 0.38
CA VAL A 19 13.17 6.14 0.26
C VAL A 19 12.43 7.48 0.24
N ARG A 20 12.74 8.36 1.20
CA ARG A 20 12.44 9.78 1.05
C ARG A 20 13.55 10.34 0.20
N VAL A 21 13.26 10.72 -1.04
CA VAL A 21 14.11 11.65 -1.76
C VAL A 21 13.94 12.99 -1.02
N VAL A 22 14.96 13.39 -0.27
CA VAL A 22 15.03 14.74 0.29
C VAL A 22 15.73 15.56 -0.77
N GLU A 23 14.97 16.37 -1.49
CA GLU A 23 15.53 17.34 -2.40
C GLU A 23 16.17 18.45 -1.58
N PHE A 24 17.49 18.54 -1.65
CA PHE A 24 18.18 19.76 -1.23
C PHE A 24 17.87 20.81 -2.28
N GLU A 25 17.03 21.79 -1.94
CA GLU A 25 16.79 22.97 -2.77
C GLU A 25 18.12 23.66 -3.07
N ASN A 26 18.57 23.58 -4.32
CA ASN A 26 19.55 24.51 -4.83
C ASN A 26 18.83 25.83 -5.15
N ILE A 27 19.05 26.81 -4.27
CA ILE A 27 19.21 28.25 -4.54
C ILE A 27 18.64 28.72 -5.89
N VAL A 28 17.55 29.48 -5.78
CA VAL A 28 16.79 30.22 -6.81
C VAL A 28 17.57 30.63 -8.07
N LEU A 29 17.14 30.15 -9.24
CA LEU A 29 17.31 30.86 -10.52
C LEU A 29 15.93 31.03 -11.20
N PRO A 30 15.59 32.22 -11.73
CA PRO A 30 14.21 32.71 -11.78
C PRO A 30 13.32 32.23 -12.94
N ILE A 31 13.70 31.21 -13.73
CA ILE A 31 12.99 30.98 -15.03
C ILE A 31 12.39 29.58 -15.21
N HIS A 32 12.79 28.52 -14.51
CA HIS A 32 12.16 27.20 -14.71
C HIS A 32 12.00 26.49 -13.36
N VAL A 33 10.76 26.41 -12.87
CA VAL A 33 10.41 25.48 -11.79
C VAL A 33 10.35 24.09 -12.42
N VAL A 34 11.44 23.32 -12.29
CA VAL A 34 11.42 21.88 -12.56
C VAL A 34 10.62 21.24 -11.43
N THR A 35 9.44 20.72 -11.75
CA THR A 35 8.59 20.00 -10.81
C THR A 35 9.28 18.72 -10.37
N LEU A 36 9.57 18.66 -9.08
CA LEU A 36 10.22 17.52 -8.47
C LEU A 36 9.16 16.46 -8.11
N ASN A 37 9.23 15.32 -8.79
CA ASN A 37 8.25 14.25 -8.69
C ASN A 37 8.48 13.43 -7.40
N LEU A 38 7.47 13.42 -6.53
CA LEU A 38 7.40 12.49 -5.40
C LEU A 38 7.21 11.06 -5.93
N SER A 39 8.31 10.38 -6.29
CA SER A 39 8.26 9.00 -6.76
C SER A 39 7.87 8.07 -5.61
N GLU A 40 6.68 7.47 -5.72
CA GLU A 40 6.32 6.36 -4.84
C GLU A 40 7.26 5.19 -5.11
N ALA A 41 7.74 4.50 -4.06
CA ALA A 41 8.60 3.34 -4.26
C ALA A 41 7.93 2.32 -5.19
N THR A 42 8.57 2.00 -6.30
CA THR A 42 8.11 1.03 -7.28
C THR A 42 8.94 -0.24 -7.20
N ASP A 43 8.34 -1.35 -7.62
CA ASP A 43 9.01 -2.63 -7.78
C ASP A 43 9.99 -2.58 -8.96
N PRO A 44 10.91 -3.54 -9.09
CA PRO A 44 11.76 -3.66 -10.27
C PRO A 44 10.97 -3.76 -11.60
N GLN A 45 9.71 -4.22 -11.55
CA GLN A 45 8.78 -4.26 -12.68
C GLN A 45 7.88 -3.01 -12.81
N GLY A 46 8.14 -1.95 -12.04
CA GLY A 46 7.37 -0.70 -12.08
C GLY A 46 6.02 -0.75 -11.38
N ARG A 47 5.67 -1.84 -10.70
CA ARG A 47 4.42 -1.97 -9.91
C ARG A 47 4.51 -1.13 -8.62
N GLN A 48 3.38 -0.62 -8.14
CA GLN A 48 3.36 0.13 -6.88
C GLN A 48 3.56 -0.78 -5.67
N THR A 49 4.51 -0.42 -4.81
CA THR A 49 4.75 -1.13 -3.54
C THR A 49 3.66 -0.84 -2.50
N GLN A 50 3.30 -1.86 -1.72
CA GLN A 50 2.28 -1.77 -0.68
C GLN A 50 2.89 -1.54 0.71
N SER A 51 2.10 -1.00 1.65
CA SER A 51 2.51 -0.89 3.06
C SER A 51 2.66 -2.27 3.68
N ALA A 52 3.80 -2.56 4.28
CA ALA A 52 4.04 -3.83 4.97
C ALA A 52 3.23 -3.99 6.27
N HIS A 53 2.66 -2.89 6.76
CA HIS A 53 1.93 -2.87 8.02
C HIS A 53 0.42 -2.97 7.78
N PRO A 54 -0.29 -3.73 8.63
CA PRO A 54 -1.74 -3.84 8.52
C PRO A 54 -2.44 -2.51 8.82
N ALA A 55 -3.67 -2.36 8.33
CA ALA A 55 -4.52 -1.23 8.69
C ALA A 55 -4.77 -1.22 10.22
N ARG A 56 -4.75 -0.03 10.83
CA ARG A 56 -5.00 0.13 12.26
C ARG A 56 -6.42 -0.33 12.59
N PHE A 57 -6.55 -1.15 13.63
CA PHE A 57 -7.84 -1.55 14.18
C PHE A 57 -8.43 -0.40 15.02
N SER A 58 -9.72 -0.11 14.81
CA SER A 58 -10.51 0.76 15.67
C SER A 58 -11.70 -0.05 16.19
N PRO A 59 -11.93 -0.10 17.52
CA PRO A 59 -13.12 -0.72 18.08
C PRO A 59 -14.41 -0.04 17.57
N GLU A 60 -14.38 1.29 17.50
CA GLU A 60 -15.44 2.11 16.93
C GLU A 60 -15.12 2.41 15.47
N ASP A 61 -15.50 1.49 14.58
CA ASP A 61 -15.37 1.68 13.15
C ASP A 61 -16.73 1.99 12.50
N LYS A 62 -17.00 3.29 12.31
CA LYS A 62 -18.22 3.83 11.70
C LYS A 62 -18.51 3.22 10.32
N ASN A 63 -17.48 2.85 9.56
CA ASN A 63 -17.61 2.34 8.19
C ASN A 63 -17.55 0.80 8.11
N SER A 64 -17.59 0.11 9.25
CA SER A 64 -17.59 -1.36 9.33
C SER A 64 -18.72 -1.99 8.52
N LYS A 65 -19.93 -1.41 8.52
CA LYS A 65 -21.08 -1.85 7.72
C LYS A 65 -20.74 -1.93 6.22
N TYR A 66 -20.10 -0.89 5.68
CA TYR A 66 -19.74 -0.84 4.26
C TYR A 66 -18.67 -1.87 3.91
N ARG A 67 -17.66 -2.05 4.78
CA ARG A 67 -16.65 -3.10 4.61
C ARG A 67 -17.29 -4.50 4.53
N ILE A 68 -18.26 -4.79 5.40
CA ILE A 68 -18.96 -6.08 5.39
C ILE A 68 -19.78 -6.26 4.11
N ILE A 69 -20.50 -5.22 3.66
CA ILE A 69 -21.30 -5.26 2.43
C ILE A 69 -20.40 -5.56 1.21
N ILE A 70 -19.27 -4.87 1.09
CA ILE A 70 -18.30 -5.11 0.00
C ILE A 70 -17.79 -6.55 0.05
N LYS A 71 -17.37 -7.04 1.22
CA LYS A 71 -16.91 -8.43 1.38
C LYS A 71 -17.98 -9.46 0.98
N LYS A 72 -19.25 -9.20 1.29
CA LYS A 72 -20.37 -10.06 0.88
C LYS A 72 -20.60 -10.05 -0.63
N ARG A 73 -20.56 -8.88 -1.28
CA ARG A 73 -20.75 -8.74 -2.74
C ARG A 73 -19.70 -9.50 -3.54
N PHE A 74 -18.45 -9.51 -3.07
CA PHE A 74 -17.35 -10.24 -3.71
C PHE A 74 -17.20 -11.70 -3.22
N GLY A 75 -18.07 -12.18 -2.33
CA GLY A 75 -18.00 -13.57 -1.82
C GLY A 75 -16.74 -13.89 -0.99
N ILE A 76 -16.00 -12.88 -0.54
CA ILE A 76 -14.73 -13.03 0.21
C ILE A 76 -14.93 -13.02 1.73
N LEU A 77 -16.17 -13.04 2.20
CA LEU A 77 -16.46 -13.08 3.63
C LEU A 77 -16.14 -14.48 4.18
N PRO A 78 -15.38 -14.62 5.28
CA PRO A 78 -15.01 -15.93 5.82
C PRO A 78 -16.21 -16.83 6.17
N THR A 79 -17.33 -16.24 6.57
CA THR A 79 -18.57 -16.98 6.89
C THR A 79 -19.27 -17.55 5.65
N MET A 80 -18.88 -17.14 4.45
CA MET A 80 -19.38 -17.67 3.18
C MET A 80 -18.49 -18.79 2.63
N GLN A 81 -17.28 -18.96 3.17
CA GLN A 81 -16.36 -20.01 2.74
C GLN A 81 -16.75 -21.36 3.36
N PRO A 82 -16.50 -22.49 2.66
CA PRO A 82 -16.73 -23.80 3.24
C PRO A 82 -15.93 -23.96 4.53
N LYS A 83 -16.49 -24.70 5.49
CA LYS A 83 -15.81 -24.99 6.76
C LYS A 83 -14.44 -25.63 6.45
N PRO A 84 -13.34 -25.15 7.06
CA PRO A 84 -12.04 -25.78 6.85
C PRO A 84 -12.08 -27.23 7.33
N VAL A 85 -11.56 -28.13 6.51
CA VAL A 85 -11.30 -29.52 6.88
C VAL A 85 -9.95 -29.56 7.59
N TYR A 86 -9.90 -30.08 8.81
CA TYR A 86 -8.68 -30.26 9.61
C TYR A 86 -8.26 -31.72 9.57
#